data_AF-A0A7V4V0F2-F1
#
_entry.id   AF-A0A7V4V0F2-F1
#
_cell.length_a   1.000
_cell.length_b   1.000
_cell.length_c   1.000
_cell.angle_alpha   90.00
_cell.angle_beta   90.00
_cell.angle_gamma   90.00
#
_symmetry.space_group_name_H-M   'P 1'
#
loop_
_entity.id
_entity.type
_entity.pdbx_description
1 polymer ?
#
loop_
_entity_poly.entity_id
_entity_poly.type
_entity_poly.pdbx_seq_one_letter_code
_entity_poly.pdbx_strand_id
1 'polypeptide(L)'
;MEKFEKLYKANIEEVSKAVANSMIMCGSTNWDFYFQKKPKNSDFELVENVSLIEFENRSEFDGFLKKHRVVDFSLEHDKPCVLIHA
;
A
#
# COMPACT_ATOMS: atom_id res chain seq x y z
N MET A 1 -0.44 -1.30 -13.68
CA MET A 1 -0.22 -2.35 -12.67
C MET A 1 1.26 -2.47 -12.44
N GLU A 2 1.71 -2.14 -11.23
CA GLU A 2 3.11 -2.24 -10.82
C GLU A 2 3.30 -3.47 -9.94
N LYS A 3 4.45 -4.14 -10.05
CA LYS A 3 4.75 -5.37 -9.31
C LYS A 3 5.94 -5.16 -8.40
N PHE A 4 5.85 -5.69 -7.19
CA PHE A 4 6.89 -5.61 -6.18
C PHE A 4 7.21 -7.01 -5.67
N GLU A 5 8.49 -7.36 -5.67
CA GLU A 5 8.95 -8.61 -5.06
C GLU A 5 8.77 -8.58 -3.54
N LYS A 6 9.03 -7.43 -2.91
CA LYS A 6 8.98 -7.25 -1.45
C LYS A 6 8.55 -5.83 -1.07
N LEU A 7 7.58 -5.72 -0.18
CA LEU A 7 7.15 -4.48 0.47
C LEU A 7 7.16 -4.64 1.99
N TYR A 8 7.36 -3.54 2.71
CA TYR A 8 7.29 -3.51 4.17
C TYR A 8 6.11 -2.68 4.62
N LYS A 9 5.29 -3.18 5.56
CA LYS A 9 4.25 -2.43 6.27
C LYS A 9 4.80 -1.94 7.61
N ALA A 10 4.61 -0.67 7.96
CA ALA A 10 5.05 -0.09 9.25
C ALA A 10 3.98 0.80 9.89
N ASN A 11 4.25 1.33 11.08
CA ASN A 11 3.50 2.46 11.65
C ASN A 11 4.16 3.79 11.21
N ILE A 12 3.38 4.73 10.68
CA ILE A 12 3.91 6.05 10.25
C ILE A 12 4.43 6.92 11.36
N GLU A 13 3.83 6.78 12.53
CA GLU A 13 4.22 7.52 13.71
C GLU A 13 5.62 7.06 14.18
N GLU A 14 6.04 5.88 13.74
CA GLU A 14 7.32 5.26 14.10
C GLU A 14 8.38 5.35 13.01
N VAL A 15 8.08 5.92 11.83
CA VAL A 15 9.07 6.10 10.75
C VAL A 15 9.46 7.56 10.57
N SER A 16 10.72 7.80 10.18
CA SER A 16 11.19 9.15 9.87
C SER A 16 10.46 9.76 8.67
N LYS A 17 10.39 11.10 8.59
CA LYS A 17 9.81 11.81 7.43
C LYS A 17 10.47 11.44 6.09
N ALA A 18 11.77 11.17 6.08
CA ALA A 18 12.48 10.73 4.87
C ALA A 18 11.97 9.36 4.38
N VAL A 19 11.72 8.45 5.33
CA VAL A 19 11.10 7.15 5.05
C VAL A 19 9.65 7.33 4.60
N ALA A 20 8.88 8.18 5.29
CA ALA A 20 7.50 8.52 4.93
C ALA A 20 7.38 9.09 3.51
N ASN A 21 8.36 9.86 3.05
CA ASN A 21 8.39 10.39 1.69
C ASN A 21 8.77 9.34 0.62
N SER A 22 9.29 8.17 1.02
CA SER A 22 9.69 7.09 0.12
C SER A 22 8.60 6.02 -0.08
N MET A 23 7.39 6.36 0.33
CA MET A 23 6.27 5.46 0.44
C MET A 23 5.52 5.27 -0.85
N ILE A 24 5.02 4.06 -1.05
CA ILE A 24 4.14 3.75 -2.18
C ILE A 24 2.69 4.15 -1.84
N MET A 25 2.26 3.96 -0.59
CA MET A 25 0.92 4.31 -0.14
C MET A 25 0.99 5.00 1.22
N CYS A 26 0.19 6.06 1.43
CA CYS A 26 0.07 6.74 2.72
C CYS A 26 -1.29 7.46 2.78
N GLY A 27 -2.23 6.94 3.55
CA GLY A 27 -3.54 7.56 3.81
C GLY A 27 -3.71 7.97 5.27
N SER A 28 -4.55 8.97 5.52
CA SER A 28 -4.94 9.47 6.84
C SER A 28 -6.02 8.63 7.51
N THR A 29 -6.79 7.86 6.74
CA THR A 29 -7.95 7.08 7.22
C THR A 29 -7.69 5.57 7.26
N ASN A 30 -6.71 5.07 6.50
CA ASN A 30 -6.25 3.67 6.50
C ASN A 30 -4.74 3.60 6.73
N TRP A 31 -4.31 2.80 7.71
CA TRP A 31 -2.90 2.66 8.11
C TRP A 31 -2.10 1.82 7.10
N ASP A 32 -1.66 2.42 6.00
CA ASP A 32 -1.11 1.63 4.89
C ASP A 32 0.30 2.06 4.53
N PHE A 33 1.26 1.77 5.41
CA PHE A 33 2.63 2.23 5.21
C PHE A 33 3.51 1.26 4.43
N TYR A 34 3.46 1.29 3.09
CA TYR A 34 4.26 0.39 2.24
C TYR A 34 5.56 1.02 1.72
N PHE A 35 6.69 0.38 2.00
CA PHE A 35 8.03 0.80 1.55
C PHE A 35 8.68 -0.25 0.64
N GLN A 36 9.41 0.20 -0.38
CA GLN A 36 10.32 -0.66 -1.14
C GLN A 36 11.57 -1.07 -0.33
N LYS A 37 11.88 -0.32 0.74
CA LYS A 37 13.08 -0.52 1.57
C LYS A 37 12.68 -0.59 3.04
N LYS A 38 13.31 -1.50 3.78
CA LYS A 38 13.11 -1.65 5.23
C LYS A 38 13.56 -0.37 5.95
N PRO A 39 12.67 0.30 6.71
CA PRO A 39 13.07 1.43 7.54
C PRO A 39 14.01 1.01 8.68
N LYS A 40 14.76 1.97 9.25
CA LYS A 40 15.64 1.73 10.41
C LYS A 40 14.87 2.02 11.70
N ASN A 41 15.03 1.16 12.70
CA ASN A 41 14.54 1.36 14.08
C ASN A 41 13.02 1.52 14.23
N SER A 42 12.23 0.79 13.44
CA SER A 42 10.79 0.65 13.68
C SER A 42 10.42 -0.83 13.56
N ASP A 43 9.19 -1.18 13.96
CA ASP A 43 8.67 -2.51 13.72
C ASP A 43 8.00 -2.58 12.33
N PHE A 44 8.16 -3.73 11.68
CA PHE A 44 7.71 -3.93 10.30
C PHE A 44 7.15 -5.32 10.07
N GLU A 45 6.17 -5.40 9.18
CA GLU A 45 5.74 -6.63 8.53
C GLU A 45 6.29 -6.67 7.09
N LEU A 46 6.71 -7.85 6.63
CA LEU A 46 7.15 -8.07 5.25
C LEU A 46 6.03 -8.72 4.45
N VAL A 47 5.74 -8.15 3.29
CA VAL A 47 4.80 -8.72 2.32
C VAL A 47 5.55 -8.97 1.01
N GLU A 48 5.48 -10.21 0.52
CA GLU A 48 6.18 -10.63 -0.70
C GLU A 48 5.20 -10.89 -1.85
N ASN A 49 5.70 -10.72 -3.08
CA ASN A 49 4.99 -10.96 -4.33
C ASN A 49 3.64 -10.24 -4.36
N VAL A 50 3.67 -8.92 -4.44
CA VAL A 50 2.46 -8.09 -4.47
C VAL A 50 2.40 -7.21 -5.69
N SER A 51 1.18 -6.94 -6.15
CA SER A 51 0.90 -6.02 -7.25
C SER A 51 0.04 -4.87 -6.77
N LEU A 52 0.37 -3.66 -7.20
CA LEU A 52 -0.43 -2.46 -7.04
C LEU A 52 -1.26 -2.23 -8.30
N ILE A 53 -2.57 -2.09 -8.10
CA ILE A 53 -3.53 -1.77 -9.16
C ILE A 53 -4.19 -0.44 -8.81
N GLU A 54 -4.08 0.52 -9.71
CA GLU A 54 -4.78 1.80 -9.66
C GLU A 54 -6.07 1.70 -10.49
N PHE A 55 -7.12 2.37 -10.05
CA PHE A 55 -8.43 2.39 -10.71
C PHE A 55 -8.78 3.81 -11.13
N GLU A 56 -9.37 3.97 -12.31
CA GLU A 56 -9.77 5.29 -12.82
C GLU A 56 -10.99 5.86 -12.09
N ASN A 57 -11.84 4.99 -11.54
CA ASN A 57 -13.06 5.41 -10.87
C ASN A 57 -13.44 4.48 -9.71
N ARG A 58 -14.30 5.01 -8.84
CA ARG A 58 -14.73 4.31 -7.63
C ARG A 58 -15.56 3.06 -7.91
N SER A 59 -16.32 3.04 -9.00
CA SER A 59 -17.21 1.92 -9.34
C SER A 59 -16.41 0.65 -9.69
N GLU A 60 -15.35 0.79 -10.49
CA GLU A 60 -14.43 -0.30 -10.82
C GLU A 60 -13.71 -0.82 -9.59
N PHE A 61 -13.21 0.10 -8.76
CA PHE A 61 -12.56 -0.23 -7.50
C PHE A 61 -13.49 -1.05 -6.56
N ASP A 62 -14.71 -0.56 -6.32
CA ASP A 62 -15.67 -1.25 -5.45
C ASP A 62 -16.09 -2.61 -6.05
N GLY A 63 -16.20 -2.69 -7.38
CA GLY A 63 -16.45 -3.93 -8.10
C GLY A 63 -15.32 -4.95 -7.94
N PHE A 64 -14.08 -4.47 -7.89
CA PHE A 64 -12.89 -5.30 -7.68
C PHE A 64 -12.82 -5.84 -6.26
N LEU A 65 -13.01 -4.98 -5.24
CA LEU A 65 -12.99 -5.36 -3.82
C LEU A 65 -14.02 -6.45 -3.47
N LYS A 66 -15.19 -6.42 -4.11
CA LYS A 66 -16.22 -7.45 -3.88
C LYS A 66 -15.86 -8.82 -4.42
N LYS A 67 -14.91 -8.90 -5.35
CA LYS A 67 -14.59 -10.13 -6.12
C LYS A 67 -13.24 -10.73 -5.75
N HIS A 68 -12.35 -9.96 -5.13
CA HIS A 68 -10.97 -10.37 -4.90
C HIS A 68 -10.59 -10.19 -3.43
N ARG A 69 -9.76 -11.09 -2.94
CA ARG A 69 -9.08 -10.90 -1.65
C ARG A 69 -7.95 -9.90 -1.86
N VAL A 70 -8.03 -8.76 -1.19
CA VAL A 70 -6.98 -7.74 -1.20
C VAL A 70 -6.10 -7.87 0.03
N VAL A 71 -4.83 -7.50 -0.14
CA VAL A 71 -3.89 -7.29 0.98
C VAL A 71 -4.27 -5.99 1.67
N ASP A 72 -4.46 -4.93 0.89
CA ASP A 72 -4.82 -3.60 1.38
C ASP A 72 -5.39 -2.70 0.28
N PHE A 73 -5.92 -1.54 0.66
CA PHE A 73 -6.37 -0.54 -0.30
C PHE A 73 -6.33 0.88 0.24
N SER A 74 -6.08 1.85 -0.65
CA SER A 74 -6.20 3.26 -0.33
C SER A 74 -7.16 3.97 -1.28
N LEU A 75 -7.88 4.93 -0.71
CA LEU A 75 -8.85 5.79 -1.39
C LEU A 75 -8.38 7.25 -1.49
N GLU A 76 -7.24 7.56 -0.87
CA GLU A 76 -6.77 8.93 -0.66
C GLU A 76 -5.68 9.37 -1.64
N HIS A 77 -5.21 8.47 -2.49
CA HIS A 77 -4.42 8.85 -3.64
C HIS A 77 -5.29 9.56 -4.70
N ASP A 78 -4.65 10.23 -5.66
CA ASP A 78 -5.32 10.83 -6.83
C ASP A 78 -6.29 9.85 -7.52
N LYS A 79 -6.00 8.53 -7.41
CA LYS A 79 -6.84 7.43 -7.87
C LYS A 79 -6.95 6.38 -6.75
N PRO A 80 -8.09 5.68 -6.61
CA PRO A 80 -8.19 4.52 -5.72
C PRO A 80 -7.22 3.43 -6.13
N CYS A 81 -6.57 2.77 -5.15
CA CYS A 81 -5.62 1.70 -5.43
C CYS A 81 -5.82 0.49 -4.50
N VAL A 82 -5.49 -0.70 -4.99
CA VAL A 82 -5.46 -1.93 -4.19
C VAL A 82 -4.10 -2.61 -4.30
N LEU A 83 -3.69 -3.25 -3.20
CA LEU A 83 -2.60 -4.21 -3.16
C LEU A 83 -3.18 -5.62 -3.13
N ILE A 84 -2.65 -6.48 -3.99
CA ILE A 84 -3.00 -7.91 -4.06
C ILE A 84 -1.73 -8.76 -4.09
N HIS A 85 -1.82 -10.02 -3.67
CA HIS A 85 -0.76 -10.98 -3.98
C HIS A 85 -0.75 -11.31 -5.48
N ALA A 86 0.44 -11.35 -6.06
CA ALA A 86 0.73 -11.56 -7.48
C ALA A 86 0.92 -13.04 -7.83
#